data_AF-V4T8Y3-F1
#
_entry.id   AF-V4T8Y3-F1
#
_cell.length_a   1.000
_cell.length_b   1.000
_cell.length_c   1.000
_cell.angle_alpha   90.00
_cell.angle_beta   90.00
_cell.angle_gamma   90.00
#
_symmetry.space_group_name_H-M   'P 1'
#
loop_
_entity.id
_entity.type
_entity.pdbx_description
1 polymer ?
#
loop_
_entity_poly.entity_id
_entity_poly.type
_entity_poly.pdbx_seq_one_letter_code
_entity_poly.pdbx_strand_id
1 'polypeptide(L)'
;MMAILLKPGARVVVQNALSAYGREMIPLMREAGTQLVAGVAPGHGGREAQGLPVFDTVAEACAATGADTSVIYTPPFGVADAIVEAAAAGIALAVAAAEHAPVHDVMPALAFARERGMWVVGPNSLGLLSPGVGMLCGLPPAFGLPGRVGLISRSGTLSIVMLRTLSAAGIGQSTAVSIGGDGVIGRRPVEYVELFDADPATDAVVVVGEIGGGKEAELAEATARFETPVVAMIVGRSAPQGRRFGHAGALAGSPAETADAKMALLREAGATVCTSPAEVVEALRGLPAPVGARRQGRCEATT
;
A
#
# COMPACT_ATOMS: atom_id res chain seq x y z
N MET A 1 12.45 -12.62 -8.64
CA MET A 1 11.53 -11.50 -8.90
C MET A 1 11.46 -10.68 -7.63
N MET A 2 11.69 -9.37 -7.70
CA MET A 2 11.73 -8.50 -6.52
C MET A 2 10.47 -7.63 -6.48
N ALA A 3 9.90 -7.52 -5.28
CA ALA A 3 8.68 -6.79 -4.95
C ALA A 3 8.81 -6.36 -3.49
N ILE A 4 8.27 -5.18 -3.14
CA ILE A 4 8.24 -4.75 -1.75
C ILE A 4 7.03 -5.38 -1.04
N LEU A 5 7.18 -5.62 0.27
CA LEU A 5 6.15 -6.18 1.17
C LEU A 5 5.73 -7.62 0.84
N LEU A 6 4.97 -7.85 -0.23
CA LEU A 6 4.52 -9.18 -0.62
C LEU A 6 5.65 -9.92 -1.36
N LYS A 7 6.31 -10.80 -0.63
CA LYS A 7 7.40 -11.64 -1.16
C LYS A 7 6.84 -12.91 -1.81
N PRO A 8 7.54 -13.47 -2.83
CA PRO A 8 7.23 -14.82 -3.32
C PRO A 8 7.24 -15.84 -2.19
N GLY A 9 6.21 -16.69 -2.11
CA GLY A 9 6.07 -17.71 -1.07
C GLY A 9 5.44 -17.22 0.25
N ALA A 10 5.05 -15.95 0.33
CA ALA A 10 4.24 -15.45 1.46
C ALA A 10 2.92 -16.22 1.56
N ARG A 11 2.56 -16.61 2.78
CA ARG A 11 1.40 -17.47 3.05
C ARG A 11 0.31 -16.63 3.70
N VAL A 12 -0.79 -16.44 2.97
CA VAL A 12 -1.78 -15.42 3.28
C VAL A 12 -3.01 -16.02 3.97
N VAL A 13 -3.37 -15.47 5.13
CA VAL A 13 -4.64 -15.72 5.80
C VAL A 13 -5.64 -14.59 5.48
N VAL A 14 -6.93 -14.93 5.37
CA VAL A 14 -8.01 -13.96 5.16
C VAL A 14 -8.87 -13.85 6.42
N GLN A 15 -8.74 -12.75 7.15
CA GLN A 15 -9.62 -12.44 8.28
C GLN A 15 -10.98 -11.98 7.76
N ASN A 16 -12.05 -12.55 8.33
CA ASN A 16 -13.43 -12.43 7.87
C ASN A 16 -13.66 -13.05 6.47
N ALA A 17 -13.08 -14.25 6.24
CA ALA A 17 -13.09 -14.93 4.93
C ALA A 17 -14.49 -15.27 4.39
N LEU A 18 -15.47 -15.49 5.27
CA LEU A 18 -16.84 -15.87 4.89
C LEU A 18 -17.72 -14.69 4.45
N SER A 19 -17.22 -13.46 4.62
CA SER A 19 -17.91 -12.22 4.25
C SER A 19 -18.18 -12.13 2.74
N ALA A 20 -19.13 -11.29 2.33
CA ALA A 20 -19.40 -11.04 0.91
C ALA A 20 -18.14 -10.57 0.16
N TYR A 21 -17.38 -9.65 0.77
CA TYR A 21 -16.15 -9.14 0.17
C TYR A 21 -15.05 -10.21 0.10
N GLY A 22 -14.92 -11.06 1.13
CA GLY A 22 -14.02 -12.22 1.09
C GLY A 22 -14.33 -13.18 -0.06
N ARG A 23 -15.62 -13.48 -0.27
CA ARG A 23 -16.07 -14.37 -1.36
C ARG A 23 -15.73 -13.84 -2.75
N GLU A 24 -15.73 -12.53 -2.93
CA GLU A 24 -15.39 -11.88 -4.20
C GLU A 24 -13.87 -11.79 -4.40
N MET A 25 -13.12 -11.43 -3.36
CA MET A 25 -11.69 -11.14 -3.49
C MET A 25 -10.80 -12.39 -3.43
N ILE A 26 -11.20 -13.44 -2.71
CA ILE A 26 -10.42 -14.69 -2.62
C ILE A 26 -10.10 -15.29 -4.01
N PRO A 27 -11.07 -15.44 -4.93
CA PRO A 27 -10.79 -15.91 -6.29
C PRO A 27 -9.81 -15.02 -7.05
N LEU A 28 -9.97 -13.69 -6.97
CA LEU A 28 -9.11 -12.73 -7.67
C LEU A 28 -7.67 -12.75 -7.13
N MET A 29 -7.50 -12.82 -5.81
CA MET A 29 -6.18 -12.97 -5.19
C MET A 29 -5.50 -14.27 -5.64
N ARG A 30 -6.24 -15.38 -5.69
CA ARG A 30 -5.71 -16.67 -6.16
C ARG A 30 -5.32 -16.60 -7.64
N GLU A 31 -6.14 -15.99 -8.49
CA GLU A 31 -5.86 -15.80 -9.92
C GLU A 31 -4.61 -14.92 -10.13
N ALA A 32 -4.42 -13.90 -9.29
CA ALA A 32 -3.23 -13.05 -9.33
C ALA A 32 -1.94 -13.74 -8.86
N GLY A 33 -2.01 -14.97 -8.34
CA GLY A 33 -0.86 -15.76 -7.88
C GLY A 33 -0.66 -15.77 -6.36
N THR A 34 -1.54 -15.13 -5.58
CA THR A 34 -1.41 -15.07 -4.12
C THR A 34 -1.65 -16.43 -3.48
N GLN A 35 -0.72 -16.88 -2.63
CA GLN A 35 -0.82 -18.14 -1.92
C GLN A 35 -1.70 -18.00 -0.66
N LEU A 36 -3.01 -18.11 -0.86
CA LEU A 36 -3.99 -18.16 0.22
C LEU A 36 -3.96 -19.53 0.91
N VAL A 37 -3.81 -19.55 2.23
CA VAL A 37 -3.65 -20.81 3.00
C VAL A 37 -4.75 -21.07 4.02
N ALA A 38 -5.44 -20.03 4.48
CA ALA A 38 -6.48 -20.14 5.49
C ALA A 38 -7.47 -18.96 5.44
N GLY A 39 -8.68 -19.21 5.94
CA GLY A 39 -9.61 -18.17 6.35
C GLY A 39 -9.74 -18.13 7.88
N VAL A 40 -10.14 -16.97 8.41
CA VAL A 40 -10.52 -16.81 9.81
C VAL A 40 -11.93 -16.23 9.87
N ALA A 41 -12.78 -16.85 10.69
CA ALA A 41 -14.11 -16.36 11.01
C ALA A 41 -14.51 -16.88 12.40
N PRO A 42 -14.55 -16.03 13.43
CA PRO A 42 -14.88 -16.45 14.80
C PRO A 42 -16.25 -17.14 14.90
N GLY A 43 -16.30 -18.29 15.58
CA GLY A 43 -17.49 -19.13 15.71
C GLY A 43 -17.78 -20.01 14.49
N HIS A 44 -16.85 -20.05 13.53
CA HIS A 44 -16.98 -20.76 12.27
C HIS A 44 -15.75 -21.63 11.93
N GLY A 45 -14.88 -21.89 12.90
CA GLY A 45 -13.80 -22.86 12.77
C GLY A 45 -14.27 -24.23 12.26
N GLY A 46 -13.46 -24.86 11.43
CA GLY A 46 -13.76 -26.14 10.77
C GLY A 46 -14.64 -26.03 9.52
N ARG A 47 -15.08 -24.83 9.14
CA ARG A 47 -15.74 -24.58 7.84
C ARG A 47 -14.72 -24.38 6.72
N GLU A 48 -15.25 -24.12 5.52
CA GLU A 48 -14.45 -23.80 4.34
C GLU A 48 -14.90 -22.46 3.73
N ALA A 49 -13.95 -21.69 3.18
CA ALA A 49 -14.17 -20.49 2.39
C ALA A 49 -13.44 -20.61 1.03
N GLN A 50 -14.18 -20.89 -0.04
CA GLN A 50 -13.61 -21.03 -1.41
C GLN A 50 -12.40 -21.99 -1.49
N GLY A 51 -12.49 -23.15 -0.84
CA GLY A 51 -11.39 -24.13 -0.77
C GLY A 51 -10.37 -23.88 0.35
N LEU A 52 -10.53 -22.83 1.17
CA LEU A 52 -9.64 -22.54 2.29
C LEU A 52 -10.21 -23.09 3.60
N PRO A 53 -9.42 -23.79 4.44
CA PRO A 53 -9.85 -24.14 5.78
C PRO A 53 -10.08 -22.87 6.61
N VAL A 54 -11.17 -22.83 7.36
CA VAL A 54 -11.53 -21.72 8.24
C VAL A 54 -11.22 -22.07 9.68
N PHE A 55 -10.54 -21.15 10.37
CA PHE A 55 -10.22 -21.23 11.79
C PHE A 55 -11.01 -20.18 12.57
N ASP A 56 -11.12 -20.36 13.88
CA ASP A 56 -11.78 -19.37 14.74
C ASP A 56 -10.85 -18.17 15.02
N THR A 57 -9.54 -18.40 15.08
CA THR A 57 -8.53 -17.37 15.35
C THR A 57 -7.39 -17.35 14.33
N VAL A 58 -6.73 -16.18 14.18
CA VAL A 58 -5.51 -16.05 13.37
C VAL A 58 -4.36 -16.88 13.94
N ALA A 59 -4.28 -17.01 15.27
CA ALA A 59 -3.24 -17.81 15.92
C ALA A 59 -3.33 -19.29 15.53
N GLU A 60 -4.53 -19.87 15.51
CA GLU A 60 -4.76 -21.24 15.04
C GLU A 60 -4.41 -21.40 13.56
N ALA A 61 -4.85 -20.45 12.72
CA ALA A 61 -4.52 -20.46 11.30
C ALA A 61 -3.00 -20.40 11.07
N CYS A 62 -2.28 -19.55 11.80
CA CYS A 62 -0.82 -19.44 11.71
C CYS A 62 -0.13 -20.72 12.18
N ALA A 63 -0.57 -21.31 13.30
CA ALA A 63 -0.01 -22.55 13.82
C ALA A 63 -0.20 -23.73 12.84
N ALA A 64 -1.36 -23.81 12.18
CA ALA A 64 -1.68 -24.89 11.24
C ALA A 64 -1.02 -24.71 9.87
N THR A 65 -0.84 -23.46 9.42
CA THR A 65 -0.48 -23.19 8.02
C THR A 65 0.83 -22.43 7.83
N GLY A 66 1.43 -21.89 8.90
CA GLY A 66 2.61 -21.03 8.80
C GLY A 66 2.33 -19.72 8.05
N ALA A 67 1.10 -19.19 8.14
CA ALA A 67 0.76 -17.89 7.58
C ALA A 67 1.62 -16.77 8.18
N ASP A 68 2.10 -15.86 7.34
CA ASP A 68 2.93 -14.71 7.71
C ASP A 68 2.33 -13.37 7.27
N THR A 69 1.24 -13.43 6.50
CA THR A 69 0.59 -12.29 5.87
C THR A 69 -0.93 -12.38 6.09
N SER A 70 -1.59 -11.27 6.39
CA SER A 70 -3.05 -11.21 6.58
C SER A 70 -3.70 -10.19 5.65
N VAL A 71 -4.89 -10.55 5.13
CA VAL A 71 -5.83 -9.58 4.55
C VAL A 71 -7.06 -9.50 5.45
N ILE A 72 -7.39 -8.28 5.88
CA ILE A 72 -8.43 -8.00 6.87
C ILE A 72 -9.64 -7.39 6.18
N TYR A 73 -10.69 -8.20 6.06
CA TYR A 73 -12.02 -7.79 5.57
C TYR A 73 -13.02 -7.58 6.70
N THR A 74 -12.54 -7.47 7.94
CA THR A 74 -13.37 -7.16 9.11
C THR A 74 -13.98 -5.76 8.96
N PRO A 75 -15.28 -5.56 9.25
CA PRO A 75 -15.92 -4.26 9.18
C PRO A 75 -15.29 -3.20 10.11
N PRO A 76 -15.62 -1.91 9.94
CA PRO A 76 -14.89 -0.80 10.55
C PRO A 76 -14.80 -0.84 12.08
N PHE A 77 -15.87 -1.28 12.76
CA PHE A 77 -15.90 -1.39 14.22
C PHE A 77 -15.10 -2.56 14.79
N GLY A 78 -14.68 -3.53 13.95
CA GLY A 78 -13.86 -4.68 14.39
C GLY A 78 -12.45 -4.67 13.82
N VAL A 79 -12.09 -3.70 12.96
CA VAL A 79 -10.80 -3.72 12.26
C VAL A 79 -9.61 -3.53 13.21
N ALA A 80 -9.80 -2.74 14.28
CA ALA A 80 -8.76 -2.53 15.30
C ALA A 80 -8.39 -3.85 15.99
N ASP A 81 -9.38 -4.59 16.47
CA ASP A 81 -9.19 -5.91 17.09
C ASP A 81 -8.56 -6.91 16.10
N ALA A 82 -9.00 -6.89 14.84
CA ALA A 82 -8.43 -7.75 13.81
C ALA A 82 -6.95 -7.46 13.53
N ILE A 83 -6.54 -6.17 13.54
CA ILE A 83 -5.14 -5.76 13.43
C ILE A 83 -4.33 -6.26 14.64
N VAL A 84 -4.87 -6.09 15.85
CA VAL A 84 -4.21 -6.56 17.08
C VAL A 84 -4.05 -8.08 17.09
N GLU A 85 -5.08 -8.81 16.67
CA GLU A 85 -5.07 -10.27 16.55
C GLU A 85 -3.97 -10.75 15.59
N ALA A 86 -3.87 -10.14 14.40
CA ALA A 86 -2.83 -10.45 13.42
C ALA A 86 -1.42 -10.19 13.98
N ALA A 87 -1.21 -9.03 14.61
CA ALA A 87 0.07 -8.67 15.21
C ALA A 87 0.45 -9.63 16.34
N ALA A 88 -0.51 -10.00 17.19
CA ALA A 88 -0.29 -10.94 18.29
C ALA A 88 0.06 -12.35 17.80
N ALA A 89 -0.49 -12.77 16.66
CA ALA A 89 -0.22 -14.06 16.03
C ALA A 89 1.13 -14.12 15.28
N GLY A 90 1.86 -13.00 15.19
CA GLY A 90 3.18 -12.94 14.53
C GLY A 90 3.12 -12.71 13.02
N ILE A 91 1.99 -12.22 12.50
CA ILE A 91 1.89 -11.76 11.11
C ILE A 91 2.87 -10.60 10.88
N ALA A 92 3.63 -10.67 9.79
CA ALA A 92 4.62 -9.65 9.42
C ALA A 92 4.01 -8.55 8.54
N LEU A 93 2.97 -8.87 7.75
CA LEU A 93 2.29 -7.93 6.86
C LEU A 93 0.77 -8.09 6.95
N ALA A 94 0.05 -7.00 7.22
CA ALA A 94 -1.41 -6.96 7.17
C ALA A 94 -1.92 -5.88 6.22
N VAL A 95 -3.00 -6.18 5.49
CA VAL A 95 -3.73 -5.21 4.66
C VAL A 95 -5.15 -5.04 5.20
N ALA A 96 -5.49 -3.84 5.65
CA ALA A 96 -6.78 -3.51 6.23
C ALA A 96 -7.67 -2.74 5.24
N ALA A 97 -8.76 -3.38 4.80
CA ALA A 97 -9.64 -2.82 3.78
C ALA A 97 -10.63 -1.78 4.32
N ALA A 98 -11.07 -1.93 5.57
CA ALA A 98 -12.21 -1.21 6.11
C ALA A 98 -12.07 0.32 6.01
N GLU A 99 -13.08 0.97 5.44
CA GLU A 99 -13.23 2.42 5.44
C GLU A 99 -14.06 2.87 6.66
N HIS A 100 -13.86 4.10 7.14
CA HIS A 100 -14.60 4.66 8.29
C HIS A 100 -14.32 3.97 9.63
N ALA A 101 -13.12 3.42 9.79
CA ALA A 101 -12.70 2.85 11.06
C ALA A 101 -12.58 3.96 12.13
N PRO A 102 -13.05 3.74 13.37
CA PRO A 102 -12.94 4.73 14.42
C PRO A 102 -11.46 5.02 14.75
N VAL A 103 -11.04 6.28 14.57
CA VAL A 103 -9.64 6.68 14.73
C VAL A 103 -9.09 6.36 16.13
N HIS A 104 -9.92 6.51 17.17
CA HIS A 104 -9.53 6.22 18.55
C HIS A 104 -9.26 4.74 18.82
N ASP A 105 -9.87 3.83 18.06
CA ASP A 105 -9.65 2.39 18.20
C ASP A 105 -8.44 1.96 17.37
N VAL A 106 -8.30 2.51 16.17
CA VAL A 106 -7.27 2.08 15.21
C VAL A 106 -5.89 2.60 15.61
N MET A 107 -5.81 3.80 16.19
CA MET A 107 -4.52 4.40 16.59
C MET A 107 -3.69 3.51 17.54
N PRO A 108 -4.23 3.02 18.69
CA PRO A 108 -3.49 2.10 19.55
C PRO A 108 -3.24 0.74 18.87
N ALA A 109 -4.15 0.24 18.04
CA ALA A 109 -3.96 -1.02 17.31
C ALA A 109 -2.76 -0.95 16.34
N LEU A 110 -2.62 0.16 15.61
CA LEU A 110 -1.48 0.39 14.71
C LEU A 110 -0.16 0.59 15.48
N ALA A 111 -0.20 1.24 16.63
CA ALA A 111 0.97 1.37 17.51
C ALA A 111 1.45 -0.02 17.97
N PHE A 112 0.52 -0.86 18.46
CA PHE A 112 0.80 -2.23 18.87
C PHE A 112 1.37 -3.09 17.72
N ALA A 113 0.77 -2.99 16.53
CA ALA A 113 1.29 -3.65 15.33
C ALA A 113 2.74 -3.23 15.01
N ARG A 114 3.02 -1.92 15.09
CA ARG A 114 4.35 -1.36 14.81
C ARG A 114 5.39 -1.81 15.84
N GLU A 115 5.05 -1.85 17.13
CA GLU A 115 5.93 -2.35 18.19
C GLU A 115 6.34 -3.81 17.99
N ARG A 116 5.46 -4.61 17.36
CA ARG A 116 5.73 -6.01 16.99
C ARG A 116 6.38 -6.17 15.63
N GLY A 117 6.72 -5.08 14.95
CA GLY A 117 7.33 -5.11 13.63
C GLY A 117 6.39 -5.46 12.49
N MET A 118 5.07 -5.57 12.73
CA MET A 118 4.10 -5.82 11.67
C MET A 118 3.95 -4.58 10.79
N TRP A 119 4.03 -4.77 9.48
CA TRP A 119 3.68 -3.74 8.50
C TRP A 119 2.17 -3.74 8.27
N VAL A 120 1.53 -2.57 8.35
CA VAL A 120 0.09 -2.44 8.07
C VAL A 120 -0.12 -1.48 6.91
N VAL A 121 -0.76 -1.98 5.85
CA VAL A 121 -1.28 -1.17 4.74
C VAL A 121 -2.74 -0.85 5.04
N GLY A 122 -3.09 0.44 5.06
CA GLY A 122 -4.41 0.92 5.46
C GLY A 122 -4.50 1.40 6.91
N PRO A 123 -5.71 1.48 7.52
CA PRO A 123 -7.00 1.07 6.94
C PRO A 123 -7.45 1.95 5.76
N ASN A 124 -8.66 1.71 5.24
CA ASN A 124 -9.22 2.39 4.08
C ASN A 124 -8.33 2.25 2.83
N SER A 125 -7.95 1.01 2.53
CA SER A 125 -6.95 0.66 1.52
C SER A 125 -7.50 -0.38 0.55
N LEU A 126 -7.19 -0.22 -0.75
CA LEU A 126 -7.39 -1.29 -1.74
C LEU A 126 -6.26 -2.32 -1.74
N GLY A 127 -5.29 -2.19 -0.83
CA GLY A 127 -4.14 -3.07 -0.67
C GLY A 127 -3.04 -2.83 -1.69
N LEU A 128 -2.41 -3.92 -2.13
CA LEU A 128 -1.25 -3.86 -3.00
C LEU A 128 -1.33 -4.90 -4.13
N LEU A 129 -0.61 -4.61 -5.20
CA LEU A 129 -0.41 -5.49 -6.35
C LEU A 129 1.07 -5.45 -6.72
N SER A 130 1.71 -6.62 -6.75
CA SER A 130 3.03 -6.83 -7.34
C SER A 130 2.82 -7.69 -8.58
N PRO A 131 2.77 -7.10 -9.80
CA PRO A 131 2.40 -7.83 -11.01
C PRO A 131 3.25 -9.08 -11.22
N GLY A 132 2.59 -10.23 -11.34
CA GLY A 132 3.21 -11.56 -11.48
C GLY A 132 3.73 -12.20 -10.18
N VAL A 133 3.65 -11.52 -9.03
CA VAL A 133 3.86 -12.12 -7.71
C VAL A 133 2.52 -12.42 -7.05
N GLY A 134 1.63 -11.42 -6.98
CA GLY A 134 0.37 -11.54 -6.29
C GLY A 134 -0.28 -10.18 -5.98
N MET A 135 -1.51 -10.24 -5.50
CA MET A 135 -2.24 -9.09 -4.97
C MET A 135 -2.75 -9.40 -3.56
N LEU A 136 -2.85 -8.37 -2.73
CA LEU A 136 -3.54 -8.41 -1.45
C LEU A 136 -4.67 -7.39 -1.47
N CYS A 137 -5.86 -7.80 -1.05
CA CYS A 137 -7.09 -7.01 -1.07
C CYS A 137 -7.71 -6.84 -2.46
N GLY A 138 -7.69 -5.63 -3.06
CA GLY A 138 -8.65 -5.25 -4.11
C GLY A 138 -8.09 -4.43 -5.28
N LEU A 139 -6.77 -4.23 -5.38
CA LEU A 139 -6.18 -3.64 -6.60
C LEU A 139 -6.33 -4.60 -7.79
N PRO A 140 -6.96 -4.21 -8.91
CA PRO A 140 -7.25 -5.13 -10.00
C PRO A 140 -5.97 -5.61 -10.71
N PRO A 141 -5.69 -6.92 -10.73
CA PRO A 141 -4.44 -7.46 -11.30
C PRO A 141 -4.39 -7.26 -12.81
N ALA A 142 -5.55 -7.27 -13.49
CA ALA A 142 -5.68 -7.05 -14.93
C ALA A 142 -5.20 -5.66 -15.41
N PHE A 143 -5.00 -4.70 -14.51
CA PHE A 143 -4.46 -3.38 -14.85
C PHE A 143 -2.96 -3.25 -14.56
N GLY A 144 -2.35 -4.22 -13.88
CA GLY A 144 -0.92 -4.22 -13.61
C GLY A 144 -0.12 -4.78 -14.78
N LEU A 145 1.09 -4.26 -14.96
CA LEU A 145 2.08 -4.76 -15.90
C LEU A 145 3.40 -4.90 -15.14
N PRO A 146 4.11 -6.04 -15.15
CA PRO A 146 5.42 -6.11 -14.50
C PRO A 146 6.40 -5.08 -15.05
N GLY A 147 7.10 -4.36 -14.16
CA GLY A 147 8.12 -3.39 -14.56
C GLY A 147 8.88 -2.78 -13.40
N ARG A 148 9.36 -1.55 -13.60
CA ARG A 148 10.41 -0.90 -12.80
C ARG A 148 9.93 0.32 -11.99
N VAL A 149 8.64 0.61 -11.99
CA VAL A 149 8.08 1.80 -11.32
C VAL A 149 7.29 1.41 -10.07
N GLY A 150 7.70 1.92 -8.92
CA GLY A 150 6.91 1.83 -7.69
C GLY A 150 5.74 2.81 -7.75
N LEU A 151 4.59 2.44 -7.20
CA LEU A 151 3.42 3.32 -7.12
C LEU A 151 2.84 3.28 -5.70
N ILE A 152 2.71 4.43 -5.06
CA ILE A 152 1.86 4.59 -3.88
C ILE A 152 0.77 5.63 -4.12
N SER A 153 -0.40 5.40 -3.53
CA SER A 153 -1.51 6.36 -3.58
C SER A 153 -2.36 6.30 -2.32
N ARG A 154 -2.73 7.47 -1.80
CA ARG A 154 -3.70 7.59 -0.69
C ARG A 154 -5.13 7.22 -1.12
N SER A 155 -5.46 7.42 -2.40
CA SER A 155 -6.79 7.17 -2.94
C SER A 155 -6.87 5.81 -3.65
N GLY A 156 -7.89 5.02 -3.34
CA GLY A 156 -8.16 3.75 -4.01
C GLY A 156 -8.40 3.92 -5.51
N THR A 157 -9.38 4.75 -5.91
CA THR A 157 -9.71 4.98 -7.32
C THR A 157 -8.54 5.54 -8.11
N LEU A 158 -7.77 6.48 -7.55
CA LEU A 158 -6.57 6.98 -8.25
C LEU A 158 -5.46 5.94 -8.32
N SER A 159 -5.37 5.01 -7.37
CA SER A 159 -4.46 3.86 -7.49
C SER A 159 -4.78 3.06 -8.75
N ILE A 160 -6.07 2.75 -8.98
CA ILE A 160 -6.55 2.02 -10.17
C ILE A 160 -6.30 2.83 -11.45
N VAL A 161 -6.61 4.12 -11.45
CA VAL A 161 -6.40 5.00 -12.61
C VAL A 161 -4.93 5.08 -12.96
N MET A 162 -4.04 5.32 -12.00
CA MET A 162 -2.61 5.40 -12.24
C MET A 162 -2.04 4.06 -12.71
N LEU A 163 -2.42 2.96 -12.05
CA LEU A 163 -2.02 1.62 -12.44
C LEU A 163 -2.37 1.34 -13.91
N ARG A 164 -3.63 1.58 -14.30
CA ARG A 164 -4.09 1.40 -15.68
C ARG A 164 -3.42 2.36 -16.66
N THR A 165 -3.23 3.62 -16.28
CA THR A 165 -2.64 4.66 -17.15
C THR A 165 -1.18 4.35 -17.47
N LEU A 166 -0.41 3.98 -16.46
CA LEU A 166 1.00 3.61 -16.61
C LEU A 166 1.14 2.35 -17.46
N SER A 167 0.38 1.29 -17.16
CA SER A 167 0.40 0.04 -17.92
C SER A 167 0.00 0.24 -19.39
N ALA A 168 -1.02 1.06 -19.67
CA ALA A 168 -1.42 1.39 -21.04
C ALA A 168 -0.35 2.18 -21.81
N ALA A 169 0.51 2.91 -21.10
CA ALA A 169 1.67 3.59 -21.67
C ALA A 169 2.92 2.70 -21.79
N GLY A 170 2.83 1.40 -21.44
CA GLY A 170 3.95 0.46 -21.43
C GLY A 170 4.89 0.60 -20.22
N ILE A 171 4.48 1.35 -19.20
CA ILE A 171 5.27 1.60 -17.99
C ILE A 171 4.80 0.63 -16.91
N GLY A 172 5.48 -0.51 -16.79
CA GLY A 172 5.16 -1.52 -15.79
C GLY A 172 5.59 -1.14 -14.36
N GLN A 173 4.91 -1.75 -13.38
CA GLN A 173 5.11 -1.51 -11.97
C GLN A 173 5.90 -2.64 -11.30
N SER A 174 6.78 -2.27 -10.35
CA SER A 174 7.41 -3.24 -9.44
C SER A 174 6.41 -3.67 -8.37
N THR A 175 5.86 -2.69 -7.64
CA THR A 175 4.72 -2.86 -6.73
C THR A 175 3.86 -1.60 -6.74
N ALA A 176 2.54 -1.76 -6.75
CA ALA A 176 1.57 -0.70 -6.55
C ALA A 176 0.87 -0.87 -5.19
N VAL A 177 0.74 0.19 -4.41
CA VAL A 177 0.15 0.17 -3.07
C VAL A 177 -0.86 1.31 -2.90
N SER A 178 -2.10 0.97 -2.61
CA SER A 178 -3.08 1.89 -2.06
C SER A 178 -2.83 1.99 -0.55
N ILE A 179 -2.20 3.05 -0.07
CA ILE A 179 -1.67 3.09 1.31
C ILE A 179 -2.70 3.43 2.38
N GLY A 180 -3.86 3.97 1.99
CA GLY A 180 -4.93 4.37 2.88
C GLY A 180 -5.30 5.87 2.79
N GLY A 181 -6.60 6.16 2.72
CA GLY A 181 -7.14 7.52 2.66
C GLY A 181 -7.32 8.18 4.04
N ASP A 182 -7.22 7.41 5.12
CA ASP A 182 -7.52 7.89 6.46
C ASP A 182 -6.46 8.87 7.00
N GLY A 183 -6.85 9.60 8.04
CA GLY A 183 -5.96 10.52 8.76
C GLY A 183 -4.84 9.77 9.47
N VAL A 184 -5.16 8.61 10.03
CA VAL A 184 -4.24 7.68 10.70
C VAL A 184 -4.19 6.38 9.90
N ILE A 185 -3.00 6.02 9.44
CA ILE A 185 -2.71 4.82 8.64
C ILE A 185 -1.47 4.15 9.21
N GLY A 186 -1.25 2.86 8.89
CA GLY A 186 -0.16 2.09 9.50
C GLY A 186 1.24 2.61 9.19
N ARG A 187 1.43 3.14 7.98
CA ARG A 187 2.75 3.59 7.47
C ARG A 187 2.61 4.86 6.65
N ARG A 188 3.59 5.75 6.77
CA ARG A 188 3.62 7.04 6.08
C ARG A 188 4.22 6.89 4.67
N PRO A 189 3.90 7.79 3.72
CA PRO A 189 4.44 7.74 2.35
C PRO A 189 5.97 7.59 2.30
N VAL A 190 6.69 8.33 3.14
CA VAL A 190 8.16 8.27 3.23
C VAL A 190 8.68 6.85 3.52
N GLU A 191 8.01 6.10 4.40
CA GLU A 191 8.40 4.72 4.75
C GLU A 191 8.23 3.77 3.56
N TYR A 192 7.25 4.01 2.68
CA TYR A 192 7.11 3.23 1.45
C TYR A 192 8.17 3.59 0.41
N VAL A 193 8.50 4.89 0.28
CA VAL A 193 9.55 5.33 -0.63
C VAL A 193 10.91 4.78 -0.19
N GLU A 194 11.19 4.69 1.11
CA GLU A 194 12.37 4.00 1.65
C GLU A 194 12.44 2.52 1.22
N LEU A 195 11.33 1.79 1.23
CA LEU A 195 11.29 0.41 0.73
C LEU A 195 11.58 0.32 -0.76
N PHE A 196 11.06 1.25 -1.55
CA PHE A 196 11.32 1.29 -2.99
C PHE A 196 12.75 1.74 -3.32
N ASP A 197 13.32 2.67 -2.56
CA ASP A 197 14.72 3.11 -2.73
C ASP A 197 15.71 1.97 -2.43
N ALA A 198 15.35 1.10 -1.49
CA ALA A 198 16.07 -0.12 -1.16
C ALA A 198 15.85 -1.27 -2.16
N ASP A 199 14.81 -1.21 -3.00
CA ASP A 199 14.50 -2.24 -3.99
C ASP A 199 15.25 -2.00 -5.31
N PRO A 200 16.24 -2.82 -5.68
CA PRO A 200 17.00 -2.62 -6.92
C PRO A 200 16.18 -2.86 -8.18
N ALA A 201 14.96 -3.41 -8.08
CA ALA A 201 14.03 -3.53 -9.21
C ALA A 201 13.19 -2.26 -9.44
N THR A 202 13.27 -1.28 -8.54
CA THR A 202 12.51 -0.03 -8.64
C THR A 202 13.43 1.13 -9.02
N ASP A 203 13.20 1.71 -10.20
CA ASP A 203 13.99 2.79 -10.76
C ASP A 203 13.34 4.18 -10.63
N ALA A 204 12.07 4.24 -10.25
CA ALA A 204 11.36 5.46 -9.88
C ALA A 204 10.13 5.14 -9.05
N VAL A 205 9.69 6.09 -8.23
CA VAL A 205 8.47 5.96 -7.42
C VAL A 205 7.49 7.07 -7.77
N VAL A 206 6.27 6.67 -8.12
CA VAL A 206 5.13 7.57 -8.25
C VAL A 206 4.42 7.67 -6.91
N VAL A 207 4.25 8.89 -6.41
CA VAL A 207 3.52 9.19 -5.18
C VAL A 207 2.29 10.01 -5.50
N VAL A 208 1.10 9.44 -5.29
CA VAL A 208 -0.18 10.15 -5.39
C VAL A 208 -0.64 10.56 -3.99
N GLY A 209 -0.41 11.83 -3.68
CA GLY A 209 -0.82 12.47 -2.43
C GLY A 209 -2.15 13.22 -2.56
N GLU A 210 -2.62 13.76 -1.44
CA GLU A 210 -3.86 14.55 -1.35
C GLU A 210 -3.66 15.72 -0.38
N ILE A 211 -4.58 16.69 -0.36
CA ILE A 211 -4.64 17.74 0.66
C ILE A 211 -4.76 17.17 2.08
N GLY A 212 -4.38 17.97 3.08
CA GLY A 212 -4.57 17.65 4.51
C GLY A 212 -3.42 16.91 5.17
N GLY A 213 -3.05 17.31 6.38
CA GLY A 213 -1.95 16.75 7.16
C GLY A 213 -0.54 16.98 6.58
N GLY A 214 0.49 16.52 7.30
CA GLY A 214 1.92 16.78 7.00
C GLY A 214 2.68 15.67 6.27
N LYS A 215 2.01 14.61 5.80
CA LYS A 215 2.68 13.41 5.27
C LYS A 215 3.56 13.69 4.03
N GLU A 216 3.13 14.59 3.16
CA GLU A 216 3.90 15.03 1.99
C GLU A 216 5.05 15.98 2.36
N ALA A 217 4.94 16.72 3.46
CA ALA A 217 6.03 17.54 3.96
C ALA A 217 7.16 16.64 4.52
N GLU A 218 6.82 15.62 5.28
CA GLU A 218 7.78 14.61 5.75
C GLU A 218 8.46 13.88 4.57
N LEU A 219 7.71 13.59 3.51
CA LEU A 219 8.29 13.05 2.27
C LEU A 219 9.26 14.04 1.62
N ALA A 220 8.90 15.32 1.54
CA ALA A 220 9.76 16.35 0.99
C ALA A 220 11.09 16.44 1.77
N GLU A 221 11.05 16.43 3.11
CA GLU A 221 12.25 16.43 3.96
C GLU A 221 13.21 15.27 3.67
N ALA A 222 12.67 14.10 3.33
CA ALA A 222 13.45 12.90 3.00
C ALA A 222 13.86 12.78 1.53
N THR A 223 13.21 13.52 0.62
CA THR A 223 13.31 13.28 -0.84
C THR A 223 14.75 13.38 -1.35
N ALA A 224 15.53 14.36 -0.87
CA ALA A 224 16.92 14.55 -1.29
C ALA A 224 17.87 13.40 -0.87
N ARG A 225 17.43 12.49 0.01
CA ARG A 225 18.21 11.33 0.47
C ARG A 225 18.02 10.10 -0.41
N PHE A 226 16.95 10.05 -1.19
CA PHE A 226 16.66 8.91 -2.06
C PHE A 226 17.50 8.99 -3.34
N GLU A 227 18.03 7.83 -3.75
CA GLU A 227 18.64 7.70 -5.07
C GLU A 227 17.56 7.47 -6.13
N THR A 228 16.47 6.81 -5.75
CA THR A 228 15.33 6.54 -6.62
C THR A 228 14.49 7.82 -6.82
N PRO A 229 14.34 8.32 -8.06
CA PRO A 229 13.56 9.53 -8.35
C PRO A 229 12.11 9.43 -7.89
N VAL A 230 11.63 10.50 -7.25
CA VAL A 230 10.23 10.65 -6.82
C VAL A 230 9.46 11.50 -7.83
N VAL A 231 8.38 10.93 -8.37
CA VAL A 231 7.39 11.63 -9.21
C VAL A 231 6.11 11.80 -8.42
N ALA A 232 5.77 13.01 -8.02
CA ALA A 232 4.64 13.29 -7.14
C ALA A 232 3.47 13.94 -7.89
N MET A 233 2.25 13.50 -7.57
CA MET A 233 1.01 14.16 -8.00
C MET A 233 0.15 14.40 -6.77
N ILE A 234 -0.21 15.66 -6.50
CA ILE A 234 -1.08 16.04 -5.38
C ILE A 234 -2.46 16.40 -5.90
N VAL A 235 -3.49 15.68 -5.43
CA VAL A 235 -4.88 15.95 -5.80
C VAL A 235 -5.57 16.87 -4.79
N GLY A 236 -6.72 17.43 -5.19
CA GLY A 236 -7.50 18.34 -4.33
C GLY A 236 -7.16 19.83 -4.49
N ARG A 237 -6.50 20.24 -5.59
CA ARG A 237 -6.17 21.65 -5.88
C ARG A 237 -7.38 22.59 -5.90
N SER A 238 -8.53 22.09 -6.35
CA SER A 238 -9.78 22.86 -6.40
C SER A 238 -10.65 22.71 -5.15
N ALA A 239 -10.13 22.06 -4.09
CA ALA A 239 -10.90 21.85 -2.88
C ALA A 239 -11.06 23.16 -2.08
N PRO A 240 -12.27 23.51 -1.63
CA PRO A 240 -12.49 24.68 -0.80
C PRO A 240 -11.83 24.51 0.58
N GLN A 241 -11.16 25.55 1.06
CA GLN A 241 -10.51 25.54 2.37
C GLN A 241 -11.50 25.26 3.50
N GLY A 242 -11.07 24.48 4.51
CA GLY A 242 -11.89 24.14 5.67
C GLY A 242 -13.04 23.16 5.41
N ARG A 243 -13.11 22.53 4.22
CA ARG A 243 -14.07 21.46 3.93
C ARG A 243 -13.37 20.14 3.67
N ARG A 244 -13.97 19.05 4.15
CA ARG A 244 -13.52 17.68 3.87
C ARG A 244 -13.84 17.31 2.43
N PHE A 245 -12.88 16.73 1.71
CA PHE A 245 -13.02 16.32 0.32
C PHE A 245 -12.94 14.80 0.18
N GLY A 246 -14.06 14.11 0.28
CA GLY A 246 -14.08 12.63 0.20
C GLY A 246 -13.51 11.98 1.47
N HIS A 247 -12.22 11.62 1.45
CA HIS A 247 -11.58 10.85 2.52
C HIS A 247 -11.53 11.60 3.86
N ALA A 248 -11.48 10.84 4.96
CA ALA A 248 -11.38 11.40 6.32
C ALA A 248 -10.16 12.31 6.52
N GLY A 249 -9.03 12.00 5.88
CA GLY A 249 -7.80 12.80 5.96
C GLY A 249 -7.72 13.98 5.00
N ALA A 250 -8.65 14.12 4.06
CA ALA A 250 -8.62 15.11 3.00
C ALA A 250 -9.24 16.45 3.44
N LEU A 251 -8.65 17.07 4.46
CA LEU A 251 -9.06 18.36 5.01
C LEU A 251 -7.83 19.24 5.17
N ALA A 252 -7.75 20.32 4.41
CA ALA A 252 -6.71 21.34 4.62
C ALA A 252 -7.11 22.21 5.82
N GLY A 253 -6.53 21.92 6.99
CA GLY A 253 -6.74 22.67 8.22
C GLY A 253 -5.92 23.95 8.32
N SER A 254 -4.87 24.06 7.50
CA SER A 254 -3.95 25.19 7.45
C SER A 254 -3.46 25.47 6.01
N PRO A 255 -2.93 26.67 5.72
CA PRO A 255 -2.38 26.99 4.39
C PRO A 255 -1.26 26.02 3.93
N ALA A 256 -0.49 25.47 4.87
CA ALA A 256 0.57 24.50 4.61
C ALA A 256 0.04 23.14 4.12
N GLU A 257 -1.23 22.84 4.37
CA GLU A 257 -1.86 21.56 4.01
C GLU A 257 -2.58 21.59 2.65
N THR A 258 -2.51 22.73 1.96
CA THR A 258 -3.08 22.88 0.61
C THR A 258 -2.27 22.11 -0.43
N ALA A 259 -2.91 21.77 -1.55
CA ALA A 259 -2.24 21.04 -2.63
C ALA A 259 -1.05 21.85 -3.19
N ASP A 260 -1.24 23.16 -3.40
CA ASP A 260 -0.20 24.03 -3.94
C ASP A 260 1.00 24.15 -3.00
N ALA A 261 0.78 24.27 -1.68
CA ALA A 261 1.87 24.29 -0.70
C ALA A 261 2.66 22.98 -0.70
N LYS A 262 1.98 21.83 -0.71
CA LYS A 262 2.63 20.50 -0.78
C LYS A 262 3.40 20.32 -2.08
N MET A 263 2.85 20.77 -3.21
CA MET A 263 3.52 20.73 -4.51
C MET A 263 4.76 21.62 -4.56
N ALA A 264 4.74 22.80 -3.93
CA ALA A 264 5.91 23.67 -3.83
C ALA A 264 7.02 22.98 -3.02
N LEU A 265 6.69 22.47 -1.82
CA LEU A 265 7.64 21.78 -0.94
C LEU A 265 8.31 20.57 -1.62
N LEU A 266 7.53 19.72 -2.28
CA LEU A 266 8.07 18.55 -2.97
C LEU A 266 8.98 18.95 -4.14
N ARG A 267 8.63 20.02 -4.87
CA ARG A 267 9.45 20.52 -5.98
C ARG A 267 10.78 21.09 -5.46
N GLU A 268 10.76 21.85 -4.37
CA GLU A 268 11.96 22.38 -3.72
C GLU A 268 12.87 21.26 -3.22
N ALA A 269 12.29 20.15 -2.76
CA ALA A 269 13.04 18.97 -2.32
C ALA A 269 13.60 18.09 -3.47
N GLY A 270 13.32 18.42 -4.73
CA GLY A 270 13.84 17.72 -5.90
C GLY A 270 12.91 16.66 -6.50
N ALA A 271 11.66 16.54 -6.02
CA ALA A 271 10.68 15.66 -6.66
C ALA A 271 10.19 16.27 -8.00
N THR A 272 9.90 15.41 -8.97
CA THR A 272 9.19 15.82 -10.19
C THR A 272 7.70 15.93 -9.87
N VAL A 273 7.17 17.15 -9.86
CA VAL A 273 5.77 17.39 -9.49
C VAL A 273 4.89 17.52 -10.73
N CYS A 274 3.95 16.60 -10.87
CA CYS A 274 2.99 16.50 -11.96
C CYS A 274 1.59 16.90 -11.49
N THR A 275 0.75 17.33 -12.44
CA THR A 275 -0.61 17.79 -12.16
C THR A 275 -1.71 16.95 -12.78
N SER A 276 -1.33 15.94 -13.57
CA SER A 276 -2.24 15.00 -14.22
C SER A 276 -1.57 13.64 -14.42
N PRO A 277 -2.34 12.55 -14.58
CA PRO A 277 -1.79 11.23 -14.93
C PRO A 277 -0.97 11.25 -16.23
N ALA A 278 -1.33 12.09 -17.20
CA ALA A 278 -0.59 12.24 -18.45
C ALA A 278 0.80 12.84 -18.23
N GLU A 279 0.91 13.88 -17.39
CA GLU A 279 2.21 14.45 -17.02
C GLU A 279 3.09 13.45 -16.27
N VAL A 280 2.51 12.56 -15.45
CA VAL A 280 3.26 11.49 -14.78
C VAL A 280 3.87 10.53 -15.82
N VAL A 281 3.10 10.15 -16.85
CA VAL A 281 3.61 9.30 -17.94
C VAL A 281 4.77 9.98 -18.66
N GLU A 282 4.64 11.26 -19.01
CA GLU A 282 5.70 12.01 -19.69
C GLU A 282 6.96 12.16 -18.82
N ALA A 283 6.79 12.45 -17.52
CA ALA A 283 7.90 12.52 -16.58
C ALA A 283 8.66 11.20 -16.51
N LEU A 284 7.96 10.07 -16.46
CA LEU A 284 8.57 8.74 -16.39
C LEU A 284 9.25 8.32 -17.70
N ARG A 285 8.74 8.76 -18.86
CA ARG A 285 9.40 8.53 -20.17
C ARG A 285 10.74 9.25 -20.29
N GLY A 286 10.86 10.40 -19.62
CA GLY A 286 12.10 11.18 -19.58
C GLY A 286 13.16 10.60 -18.63
N LEU A 287 12.83 9.57 -17.83
CA LEU A 287 13.79 8.97 -16.91
C LEU A 287 14.85 8.16 -17.67
N PRO A 288 16.13 8.24 -17.25
CA PRO A 288 17.17 7.45 -17.86
C PRO A 288 16.90 5.93 -17.74
N ALA A 289 17.55 5.18 -18.64
CA ALA A 289 17.56 3.73 -18.59
C ALA A 289 18.07 3.21 -17.22
N PRO A 290 17.73 1.98 -16.81
CA PRO A 290 17.88 1.46 -15.44
C PRO A 290 19.21 1.76 -14.75
N VAL A 291 19.15 2.07 -13.45
CA VAL A 291 20.31 2.25 -12.55
C VAL A 291 21.00 0.91 -12.23
N GLY A 292 20.68 -0.16 -12.98
CA GLY A 292 21.20 -1.52 -12.78
C GLY A 292 22.72 -1.67 -12.94
N ALA A 293 23.42 -0.68 -13.52
CA ALA A 293 24.87 -0.75 -13.72
C ALA A 293 25.71 -0.12 -12.58
N ARG A 294 25.15 0.67 -11.65
CA ARG A 294 25.95 1.36 -10.61
C ARG A 294 25.95 0.67 -9.24
N ARG A 295 24.95 -0.16 -8.93
CA ARG A 295 24.78 -0.75 -7.58
C ARG A 295 25.48 -2.11 -7.39
N GLN A 296 25.85 -2.82 -8.47
CA GLN A 296 26.59 -4.10 -8.37
C GLN A 296 28.03 -3.94 -7.83
N GLY A 297 28.66 -2.77 -8.00
CA GLY A 297 30.03 -2.51 -7.55
C GLY A 297 30.22 -2.35 -6.03
N ARG A 298 29.16 -2.44 -5.20
CA ARG A 298 29.27 -2.35 -3.74
C ARG A 298 29.04 -3.66 -2.99
N CYS A 299 28.34 -4.64 -3.56
CA CYS A 299 28.23 -5.97 -2.92
C CYS A 299 29.58 -6.71 -2.90
N GLU A 300 30.48 -6.43 -3.84
CA GLU A 300 31.81 -7.08 -3.90
C GLU A 300 32.87 -6.42 -3.00
N ALA A 301 32.55 -5.30 -2.33
CA ALA A 301 33.51 -4.55 -1.51
C ALA A 301 33.46 -4.86 0.00
N THR A 302 32.66 -5.85 0.40
CA THR A 302 32.58 -6.33 1.80
C THR A 302 32.61 -7.85 1.80
N THR A 303 33.82 -8.39 1.58
CA THR A 303 34.20 -9.75 1.97
C THR A 303 35.33 -9.63 2.98
#